data_AF-A0A3N0X038-F1
#
_entry.id   AF-A0A3N0X038-F1
#
_cell.length_a   1.000
_cell.length_b   1.000
_cell.length_c   1.000
_cell.angle_alpha   90.00
_cell.angle_beta   90.00
_cell.angle_gamma   90.00
#
_symmetry.space_group_name_H-M   'P 1'
#
loop_
_entity.id
_entity.type
_entity.pdbx_description
1 polymer ?
#
loop_
_entity_poly.entity_id
_entity_poly.type
_entity_poly.pdbx_seq_one_letter_code
_entity_poly.pdbx_strand_id
1 'polypeptide(L)'
;MGTIKKGILGGFSGTVGTVVGANWRGMDVIRSRPKSSGSNPTPLQLLQREKFALAIKFQNSLRSMQSRLYGENAGVKSRVNLAAAYLLREVVAEENGQVS
;
A
#
# COMPACT_ATOMS: atom_id res chain seq x y z
N MET A 1 -1.69 16.17 6.48
CA MET A 1 -0.53 15.37 6.90
C MET A 1 0.62 16.34 7.09
N GLY A 2 1.26 16.34 8.25
CA GLY A 2 2.43 17.18 8.51
C GLY A 2 3.71 16.41 8.21
N THR A 3 4.76 17.10 7.75
CA THR A 3 6.11 16.51 7.61
C THR A 3 6.96 16.88 8.82
N ILE A 4 7.69 15.93 9.39
CA ILE A 4 8.68 16.19 10.44
C ILE A 4 9.96 16.68 9.78
N LYS A 5 10.36 17.92 10.07
CA LYS A 5 11.73 18.38 9.78
C LYS A 5 12.65 17.80 10.86
N LYS A 6 13.64 16.99 10.48
CA LYS A 6 14.53 16.28 11.40
C LYS A 6 15.22 17.25 12.39
N GLY A 7 14.75 17.30 13.63
CA GLY A 7 15.44 17.92 14.78
C GLY A 7 16.21 16.87 15.58
N ILE A 8 16.65 17.21 16.80
CA ILE A 8 17.48 16.31 17.64
C ILE A 8 16.82 14.97 17.97
N LEU A 9 15.48 14.91 17.92
CA LEU A 9 14.69 13.72 18.26
C LEU A 9 14.41 12.82 17.04
N GLY A 10 14.82 13.22 15.83
CA GLY A 10 14.55 12.47 14.60
C GLY A 10 13.05 12.30 14.28
N GLY A 11 12.74 11.37 13.38
CA GLY A 11 11.38 10.90 13.12
C GLY A 11 11.03 9.72 14.04
N PHE A 12 9.74 9.49 14.26
CA PHE A 12 9.25 8.33 15.00
C PHE A 12 8.22 7.56 14.16
N SER A 13 8.10 6.25 14.43
CA SER A 13 7.14 5.36 13.77
C SER A 13 6.20 4.77 14.81
N GLY A 14 4.91 4.70 14.49
CA GLY A 14 3.89 4.14 15.36
C GLY A 14 2.93 5.19 15.92
N THR A 15 2.10 4.78 16.88
CA THR A 15 1.06 5.62 17.47
C THR A 15 1.53 6.21 18.79
N VAL A 16 1.45 7.53 18.94
CA VAL A 16 1.68 8.26 20.19
C VAL A 16 0.45 9.13 20.45
N GLY A 17 -0.39 8.71 21.40
CA GLY A 17 -1.65 9.39 21.72
C GLY A 17 -2.58 9.52 20.51
N THR A 18 -2.93 10.76 20.14
CA THR A 18 -3.82 11.08 19.00
C THR A 18 -3.09 11.12 17.67
N VAL A 19 -1.79 10.84 17.64
CA VAL A 19 -0.91 11.09 16.52
C VAL A 19 -0.24 9.79 16.07
N VAL A 20 -0.06 9.62 14.76
CA VAL A 20 0.66 8.49 14.17
C VAL A 20 1.83 9.01 13.34
N GLY A 21 3.04 8.56 13.68
CA GLY A 21 4.26 8.76 12.92
C GLY A 21 4.44 7.63 11.90
N ALA A 22 4.84 7.99 10.68
CA ALA A 22 5.14 7.05 9.62
C ALA A 22 6.25 7.59 8.72
N ASN A 23 6.94 6.72 7.99
CA ASN A 23 7.83 7.14 6.92
C ASN A 23 7.11 6.99 5.57
N TRP A 24 7.04 8.07 4.80
CA TRP A 24 6.50 8.08 3.46
C TRP A 24 7.58 8.48 2.48
N ARG A 25 8.04 7.51 1.68
CA ARG A 25 9.07 7.71 0.64
C ARG A 25 10.34 8.39 1.16
N GLY A 26 10.80 8.03 2.37
CA GLY A 26 11.97 8.62 3.00
C GLY A 26 11.70 9.89 3.81
N MET A 27 10.48 10.44 3.75
CA MET A 27 10.07 11.57 4.56
C MET A 27 9.32 11.11 5.81
N ASP A 28 9.73 11.59 6.97
CA ASP A 28 9.02 11.33 8.21
C ASP A 28 7.76 12.22 8.26
N VAL A 29 6.60 11.58 8.41
CA VAL A 29 5.30 12.22 8.34
C VAL A 29 4.48 11.93 9.58
N ILE A 30 3.64 12.89 9.92
CA ILE A 30 2.70 12.84 11.02
C ILE A 30 1.28 12.97 10.47
N ARG A 31 0.39 12.12 10.96
CA ARG A 31 -1.05 12.20 10.72
C ARG A 31 -1.83 12.03 12.03
N SER A 32 -3.05 12.54 12.05
CA SER A 32 -3.99 12.22 13.12
C SER A 32 -4.31 10.72 13.08
N ARG A 33 -4.50 10.14 14.26
CA ARG A 33 -5.00 8.78 14.40
C ARG A 33 -6.35 8.70 13.67
N PRO A 34 -6.55 7.71 12.79
CA PRO A 34 -7.82 7.54 12.12
C PRO A 34 -8.93 7.34 13.15
N LYS A 35 -10.07 8.01 12.95
CA LYS A 35 -11.25 7.80 13.77
C LYS A 35 -11.70 6.36 13.60
N SER A 36 -12.02 5.68 14.69
CA SER A 36 -12.65 4.36 14.60
C SER A 36 -13.99 4.52 13.89
N SER A 37 -14.14 3.87 12.73
CA SER A 37 -15.40 3.83 12.00
C SER A 37 -15.99 2.42 12.14
N GLY A 38 -17.17 2.32 12.76
CA GLY A 38 -17.97 1.08 12.76
C GLY A 38 -18.85 0.93 11.52
N SER A 39 -18.70 1.81 10.54
CA SER A 39 -19.50 1.79 9.31
C SER A 39 -19.08 0.65 8.39
N ASN A 40 -20.07 -0.03 7.81
CA ASN A 40 -19.82 -1.07 6.82
C ASN A 40 -19.17 -0.48 5.56
N PRO A 41 -18.22 -1.19 4.94
CA PRO A 41 -17.63 -0.77 3.67
C PRO A 41 -18.69 -0.65 2.58
N THR A 42 -18.57 0.36 1.73
CA THR A 42 -19.42 0.50 0.55
C THR A 42 -19.13 -0.61 -0.48
N PRO A 43 -20.08 -0.94 -1.39
CA PRO A 43 -19.86 -1.95 -2.42
C PRO A 43 -18.60 -1.70 -3.26
N LEU A 44 -18.34 -0.44 -3.64
CA LEU A 44 -17.13 -0.05 -4.37
C LEU A 44 -15.84 -0.30 -3.57
N GLN A 45 -15.88 -0.09 -2.24
CA GLN A 45 -14.75 -0.40 -1.38
C GLN A 45 -14.51 -1.91 -1.25
N LEU A 46 -15.57 -2.74 -1.30
CA LEU A 46 -15.44 -4.20 -1.30
C LEU A 46 -14.82 -4.69 -2.60
N LEU A 47 -15.32 -4.22 -3.75
CA LEU A 47 -14.75 -4.55 -5.07
C LEU A 47 -13.26 -4.20 -5.15
N GLN A 48 -12.86 -3.02 -4.68
CA GLN A 48 -11.44 -2.65 -4.64
C GLN A 48 -10.60 -3.59 -3.76
N ARG A 49 -11.15 -4.05 -2.63
CA ARG A 49 -10.47 -5.01 -1.74
C ARG A 49 -10.34 -6.37 -2.41
N GLU A 50 -11.36 -6.84 -3.10
CA GLU A 50 -11.35 -8.11 -3.82
C GLU A 50 -10.34 -8.10 -4.97
N LYS A 51 -10.35 -7.03 -5.78
CA LYS A 51 -9.34 -6.76 -6.83
C LYS A 51 -7.92 -6.81 -6.28
N PHE A 52 -7.69 -6.11 -5.17
CA PHE A 52 -6.37 -6.12 -4.54
C PHE A 52 -6.01 -7.50 -3.96
N ALA A 53 -6.96 -8.19 -3.34
CA ALA A 53 -6.74 -9.53 -2.77
C ALA A 53 -6.41 -10.55 -3.86
N LEU A 54 -7.08 -10.52 -5.00
CA LEU A 54 -6.82 -11.40 -6.14
C LEU A 54 -5.41 -11.19 -6.70
N ALA A 55 -5.03 -9.93 -6.98
CA ALA A 55 -3.70 -9.61 -7.48
C ALA A 55 -2.59 -10.06 -6.52
N ILE A 56 -2.74 -9.82 -5.22
CA ILE A 56 -1.75 -10.22 -4.20
C ILE A 56 -1.71 -11.74 -4.01
N LYS A 57 -2.87 -12.43 -4.04
CA LYS A 57 -2.91 -13.91 -3.94
C LYS A 57 -2.15 -14.56 -5.08
N PHE A 58 -2.41 -14.14 -6.31
CA PHE A 58 -1.68 -14.61 -7.49
C PHE A 58 -0.19 -14.32 -7.36
N GLN A 59 0.15 -13.09 -6.96
CA GLN A 59 1.52 -12.66 -6.86
C GLN A 59 2.33 -13.38 -5.78
N ASN A 60 1.70 -13.75 -4.66
CA ASN A 60 2.38 -14.43 -3.56
C ASN A 60 2.99 -15.77 -3.98
N SER A 61 2.35 -16.48 -4.91
CA SER A 61 2.90 -17.70 -5.50
C SER A 61 4.23 -17.45 -6.25
N LEU A 62 4.36 -16.28 -6.88
CA LEU A 62 5.50 -15.90 -7.72
C LEU A 62 6.54 -15.03 -6.98
N ARG A 63 6.33 -14.77 -5.69
CA ARG A 63 7.07 -13.74 -4.93
C ARG A 63 8.57 -14.00 -4.86
N SER A 64 8.99 -15.25 -4.74
CA SER A 64 10.41 -15.65 -4.68
C SER A 64 11.15 -15.40 -5.98
N MET A 65 10.50 -15.60 -7.12
CA MET A 65 11.05 -15.30 -8.44
C MET A 65 11.05 -13.79 -8.72
N GLN A 66 9.92 -13.13 -8.45
CA GLN A 66 9.76 -11.71 -8.74
C GLN A 66 10.72 -10.83 -7.93
N SER A 67 10.98 -11.17 -6.68
CA SER A 67 11.94 -10.43 -5.85
C SER A 67 13.36 -10.44 -6.42
N ARG A 68 13.73 -11.46 -7.21
CA ARG A 68 15.06 -11.63 -7.80
C ARG A 68 15.15 -11.15 -9.25
N LEU A 69 14.09 -11.34 -10.03
CA LEU A 69 14.15 -11.23 -11.49
C LEU A 69 13.29 -10.10 -12.09
N TYR A 70 12.32 -9.56 -11.33
CA TYR A 70 11.35 -8.64 -11.91
C TYR A 70 11.82 -7.19 -11.91
N GLY A 71 12.09 -6.64 -13.10
CA GLY A 71 12.44 -5.23 -13.31
C GLY A 71 13.77 -4.80 -12.68
N GLU A 72 14.09 -3.53 -12.83
CA GLU A 72 15.26 -2.90 -12.21
C GLU A 72 14.94 -2.32 -10.82
N ASN A 73 15.98 -2.09 -10.02
CA ASN A 73 15.82 -1.52 -8.68
C ASN A 73 15.35 -0.05 -8.76
N ALA A 74 14.04 0.18 -8.66
CA ALA A 74 13.42 1.51 -8.71
C ALA A 74 13.41 2.21 -7.33
N GLY A 75 14.59 2.39 -6.73
CA GLY A 75 14.78 3.12 -5.47
C GLY A 75 13.90 2.63 -4.33
N VAL A 76 12.88 3.42 -3.95
CA VAL A 76 12.01 3.17 -2.78
C VAL A 76 10.91 2.13 -3.05
N LYS A 77 10.71 1.70 -4.30
CA LYS A 77 9.72 0.68 -4.66
C LYS A 77 10.39 -0.69 -4.77
N SER A 78 9.85 -1.68 -4.06
CA SER A 78 10.28 -3.06 -4.24
C SER A 78 9.85 -3.61 -5.61
N ARG A 79 10.63 -4.55 -6.15
CA ARG A 79 10.33 -5.25 -7.41
C ARG A 79 8.96 -5.93 -7.37
N VAL A 80 8.61 -6.50 -6.23
CA VAL A 80 7.29 -7.08 -5.95
C VAL A 80 6.21 -5.99 -6.06
N ASN A 81 6.40 -4.80 -5.49
CA ASN A 81 5.40 -3.72 -5.62
C ASN A 81 5.25 -3.22 -7.07
N LEU A 82 6.31 -3.27 -7.88
CA LEU A 82 6.23 -2.95 -9.31
C LEU A 82 5.39 -3.97 -10.07
N ALA A 83 5.62 -5.27 -9.83
CA ALA A 83 4.81 -6.33 -10.43
C ALA A 83 3.34 -6.24 -10.00
N ALA A 84 3.08 -5.95 -8.72
CA ALA A 84 1.75 -5.75 -8.19
C ALA A 84 1.01 -4.61 -8.91
N ALA A 85 1.70 -3.47 -9.10
CA ALA A 85 1.15 -2.31 -9.76
C ALA A 85 0.82 -2.58 -11.24
N TYR A 86 1.68 -3.34 -11.93
CA TYR A 86 1.43 -3.76 -13.31
C TYR A 86 0.20 -4.68 -13.41
N LEU A 87 0.12 -5.71 -12.56
CA LEU A 87 -1.02 -6.63 -12.52
C LEU A 87 -2.35 -5.91 -12.25
N LEU A 88 -2.37 -4.99 -11.28
CA LEU A 88 -3.56 -4.22 -10.95
C LEU A 88 -4.00 -3.26 -12.06
N ARG A 89 -3.07 -2.80 -12.91
CA ARG A 89 -3.35 -1.86 -13.99
C ARG A 89 -3.81 -2.55 -15.27
N GLU A 90 -3.10 -3.60 -15.68
CA GLU A 90 -3.27 -4.21 -17.00
C GLU A 90 -4.10 -5.48 -16.99
N VAL A 91 -4.07 -6.25 -15.90
CA VAL A 91 -4.64 -7.61 -15.87
C VAL A 91 -6.01 -7.63 -15.21
N VAL A 92 -6.19 -6.87 -14.13
CA VAL A 92 -7.51 -6.79 -13.48
C VAL A 92 -8.39 -5.77 -14.21
N ALA A 93 -8.94 -6.19 -15.35
CA ALA A 93 -10.00 -5.50 -16.07
C ALA A 93 -11.32 -5.64 -15.31
N GLU A 94 -12.08 -4.56 -15.21
CA GLU A 94 -13.44 -4.60 -14.66
C GLU A 94 -14.40 -4.93 -15.80
N GLU A 95 -14.80 -6.19 -15.94
CA GLU A 95 -15.98 -6.53 -16.75
C GLU A 95 -17.22 -6.40 -15.85
N ASN A 96 -18.04 -5.39 -16.11
CA ASN A 96 -19.40 -5.25 -15.55
C ASN A 96 -19.49 -5.31 -14.01
N GLY A 97 -18.52 -4.70 -13.29
CA GLY A 97 -18.58 -4.58 -11.83
C GLY A 97 -18.35 -5.89 -11.07
N GLN A 98 -17.87 -6.94 -11.74
CA GLN A 98 -17.40 -8.17 -11.12
C GLN A 98 -15.91 -8.37 -11.43
N VAL A 99 -15.14 -8.70 -10.40
CA VAL A 99 -13.72 -9.03 -10.55
C VAL A 99 -13.65 -10.49 -11.00
N SER A 100 -13.29 -10.74 -12.25
CA SER A 100 -12.98 -12.09 -12.78
C SER A 100 -11.48 -12.33 -12.83
#